data_AF-A0A957BZG3-F1
#
_entry.id   AF-A0A957BZG3-F1
#
_cell.length_a   1.000
_cell.length_b   1.000
_cell.length_c   1.000
_cell.angle_alpha   90.00
_cell.angle_beta   90.00
_cell.angle_gamma   90.00
#
_symmetry.space_group_name_H-M   'P 1'
#
loop_
_entity.id
_entity.type
_entity.pdbx_description
1 polymer ?
#
loop_
_entity_poly.entity_id
_entity_poly.type
_entity_poly.pdbx_seq_one_letter_code
_entity_poly.pdbx_strand_id
1 'polypeptide(L)'
;APPKSLLDGVPKGAPALMVAYKYTEKAAKVGFDWPDVSGVEDKIREELAEILAESEAPAKVSAIADLMFVLVNWLRWLGVDDPESLMRGVNGKFSRRFAYIEQHAPKPLSEMTLEEMDAFWDQAKAEGL
;
A
#
# COMPACT_ATOMS: atom_id res chain seq x y z
N ALA A 1 5.28 -36.41 -11.42
CA ALA A 1 5.53 -35.08 -10.83
C ALA A 1 4.22 -34.58 -10.23
N PRO A 2 4.23 -33.86 -9.09
CA PRO A 2 3.02 -33.22 -8.60
C PRO A 2 2.43 -32.28 -9.67
N PRO A 3 1.09 -32.09 -9.70
CA PRO A 3 0.48 -31.17 -10.64
C PRO A 3 1.04 -29.75 -10.43
N LYS A 4 1.25 -29.04 -11.53
CA LYS A 4 1.74 -27.66 -11.53
C LYS A 4 0.72 -26.78 -10.78
N SER A 5 1.18 -25.99 -9.81
CA SER A 5 0.32 -25.06 -9.08
C SER A 5 -0.17 -23.94 -10.01
N LEU A 6 -1.40 -23.47 -9.78
CA LEU A 6 -1.99 -22.32 -10.47
C LEU A 6 -1.07 -21.09 -10.42
N LEU A 7 -0.34 -20.94 -9.32
CA LEU A 7 0.51 -19.80 -9.01
C LEU A 7 1.96 -19.95 -9.52
N ASP A 8 2.38 -21.13 -10.01
CA ASP A 8 3.75 -21.39 -10.47
C ASP A 8 4.20 -20.49 -11.64
N GLY A 9 3.26 -19.83 -12.31
CA GLY A 9 3.54 -18.87 -13.39
C GLY A 9 3.87 -17.45 -12.91
N VAL A 10 3.88 -17.16 -11.61
CA VAL A 10 4.26 -15.85 -11.09
C VAL A 10 5.77 -15.80 -10.85
N PRO A 11 6.51 -14.87 -11.49
CA PRO A 11 7.95 -14.77 -11.30
C PRO A 11 8.30 -14.44 -9.84
N LYS A 12 9.11 -15.30 -9.20
CA LYS A 12 9.56 -15.09 -7.81
C LYS A 12 10.45 -13.87 -7.62
N GLY A 13 11.09 -13.37 -8.69
CA GLY A 13 11.91 -12.17 -8.67
C GLY A 13 11.14 -10.87 -8.93
N ALA A 14 9.82 -10.93 -9.13
CA ALA A 14 9.01 -9.73 -9.26
C ALA A 14 8.86 -9.03 -7.89
N PRO A 15 8.65 -7.70 -7.89
CA PRO A 15 8.32 -6.96 -6.67
C PRO A 15 7.08 -7.51 -5.96
N ALA A 16 7.04 -7.37 -4.63
CA ALA A 16 6.03 -8.04 -3.80
C ALA A 16 4.59 -7.61 -4.11
N LEU A 17 4.35 -6.33 -4.43
CA LEU A 17 3.00 -5.87 -4.77
C LEU A 17 2.54 -6.43 -6.12
N MET A 18 3.46 -6.56 -7.09
CA MET A 18 3.16 -7.23 -8.35
C MET A 18 2.87 -8.72 -8.16
N VAL A 19 3.59 -9.39 -7.26
CA VAL A 19 3.33 -10.80 -6.93
C VAL A 19 1.93 -10.94 -6.33
N ALA A 20 1.56 -10.09 -5.37
CA ALA A 20 0.22 -10.09 -4.77
C ALA A 20 -0.89 -9.84 -5.81
N TYR A 21 -0.69 -8.87 -6.70
CA TYR A 21 -1.61 -8.60 -7.81
C TYR A 21 -1.78 -9.84 -8.72
N LYS A 22 -0.66 -10.47 -9.11
CA LYS A 22 -0.70 -11.65 -10.00
C LYS A 22 -1.30 -12.89 -9.33
N TYR A 23 -1.14 -13.04 -8.02
CA TYR A 23 -1.81 -14.11 -7.27
C TYR A 23 -3.32 -13.93 -7.27
N THR A 24 -3.81 -12.73 -6.95
CA THR A 24 -5.25 -12.45 -6.93
C THR A 24 -5.86 -12.52 -8.34
N GLU A 25 -5.17 -12.02 -9.36
CA GLU A 25 -5.57 -12.15 -10.78
C GLU A 25 -5.70 -13.63 -11.21
N LYS A 26 -4.75 -14.49 -10.81
CA LYS A 26 -4.79 -15.91 -11.13
C LYS A 26 -5.87 -16.67 -10.37
N ALA A 27 -6.08 -16.35 -9.10
CA ALA A 27 -7.13 -16.96 -8.31
C ALA A 27 -8.53 -16.60 -8.85
N ALA A 28 -8.74 -15.33 -9.23
CA ALA A 28 -9.99 -14.88 -9.83
C ALA A 28 -10.33 -15.62 -11.14
N LYS A 29 -9.31 -15.94 -11.97
CA LYS A 29 -9.49 -16.69 -13.23
C LYS A 29 -10.11 -18.09 -13.06
N VAL A 30 -10.03 -18.67 -11.87
CA VAL A 30 -10.64 -19.99 -11.56
C VAL A 30 -11.90 -19.85 -10.69
N GLY A 31 -12.44 -18.63 -10.55
CA GLY A 31 -13.63 -18.34 -9.77
C GLY A 31 -13.38 -18.15 -8.28
N PHE A 32 -12.12 -18.06 -7.83
CA PHE A 32 -11.79 -17.68 -6.46
C PHE A 32 -11.74 -16.15 -6.37
N ASP A 33 -12.92 -15.54 -6.33
CA ASP A 33 -13.12 -14.10 -6.24
C ASP A 33 -14.44 -13.76 -5.53
N TRP A 34 -14.61 -12.50 -5.13
CA TRP A 34 -15.88 -12.01 -4.60
C TRP A 34 -16.91 -11.80 -5.73
N PRO A 35 -18.22 -11.85 -5.42
CA PRO A 35 -19.26 -11.62 -6.42
C PRO A 35 -19.25 -10.21 -6.99
N ASP A 36 -18.83 -9.22 -6.19
CA ASP A 36 -18.68 -7.82 -6.57
C ASP A 36 -17.66 -7.10 -5.67
N VAL A 37 -17.41 -5.83 -5.96
CA VAL A 37 -16.41 -4.99 -5.28
C VAL A 37 -16.69 -4.79 -3.79
N SER A 38 -17.95 -4.93 -3.33
CA SER A 38 -18.26 -4.74 -1.90
C SER A 38 -17.56 -5.80 -1.05
N GLY A 39 -17.36 -7.01 -1.58
CA GLY A 39 -16.70 -8.08 -0.85
C GLY A 39 -15.25 -7.77 -0.48
N VAL A 40 -14.50 -7.09 -1.36
CA VAL A 40 -13.13 -6.65 -1.03
C VAL A 40 -13.13 -5.44 -0.11
N GLU A 41 -14.09 -4.53 -0.23
CA GLU A 41 -14.26 -3.40 0.69
C GLU A 41 -14.61 -3.84 2.12
N ASP A 42 -15.49 -4.84 2.25
CA ASP A 42 -15.85 -5.43 3.54
C ASP A 42 -14.63 -6.10 4.17
N LYS A 43 -13.82 -6.82 3.39
CA LYS A 43 -12.58 -7.42 3.89
C LYS A 43 -11.57 -6.37 4.34
N ILE A 44 -11.43 -5.24 3.65
CA ILE A 44 -10.59 -4.11 4.10
C ILE A 44 -11.05 -3.61 5.48
N ARG A 45 -12.36 -3.48 5.70
CA ARG A 45 -12.92 -3.01 6.99
C ARG A 45 -12.68 -4.03 8.10
N GLU A 46 -12.80 -5.31 7.79
CA GLU A 46 -12.52 -6.42 8.71
C GLU A 46 -11.06 -6.40 9.17
N GLU A 47 -10.10 -6.41 8.23
CA GLU A 47 -8.66 -6.40 8.56
C GLU A 47 -8.27 -5.16 9.37
N LEU A 48 -8.83 -3.98 9.02
CA LEU A 48 -8.59 -2.77 9.79
C LEU A 48 -9.14 -2.88 11.22
N ALA A 49 -10.32 -3.48 11.40
CA ALA A 49 -10.89 -3.70 12.73
C ALA A 49 -10.02 -4.66 13.55
N GLU A 50 -9.49 -5.72 12.94
CA GLU A 50 -8.55 -6.65 13.59
C GLU A 50 -7.26 -5.95 14.04
N ILE A 51 -6.65 -5.13 13.17
CA ILE A 51 -5.46 -4.33 13.52
C ILE A 51 -5.72 -3.45 14.74
N LEU A 52 -6.90 -2.82 14.81
CA LEU A 52 -7.26 -1.91 15.89
C LEU A 52 -7.62 -2.63 17.19
N ALA A 53 -8.15 -3.85 17.12
CA ALA A 53 -8.49 -4.67 18.27
C ALA A 53 -7.28 -5.36 18.91
N GLU A 54 -6.21 -5.59 18.13
CA GLU A 54 -5.03 -6.32 18.59
C GLU A 54 -4.06 -5.46 19.42
N SER A 55 -3.64 -6.01 20.56
CA SER A 55 -2.68 -5.40 21.48
C SER A 55 -1.25 -5.89 21.25
N GLU A 56 -1.09 -7.12 20.79
CA GLU A 56 0.22 -7.74 20.60
C GLU A 56 0.82 -7.41 19.25
N ALA A 57 2.07 -6.93 19.26
CA ALA A 57 2.75 -6.49 18.04
C ALA A 57 2.81 -7.57 16.93
N PRO A 58 3.09 -8.86 17.20
CA PRO A 58 3.14 -9.87 16.14
C PRO A 58 1.82 -10.08 15.41
N ALA A 59 0.72 -10.16 16.15
CA ALA A 59 -0.61 -10.34 15.57
C ALA A 59 -1.05 -9.09 14.80
N LYS A 60 -0.76 -7.89 15.35
CA LYS A 60 -1.02 -6.61 14.67
C LYS A 60 -0.28 -6.50 13.34
N VAL A 61 0.98 -6.94 13.30
CA VAL A 61 1.80 -6.95 12.07
C VAL A 61 1.24 -7.93 11.04
N SER A 62 0.74 -9.09 11.47
CA SER A 62 0.08 -10.05 10.58
C SER A 62 -1.15 -9.42 9.90
N ALA A 63 -2.04 -8.82 10.68
CA ALA A 63 -3.25 -8.17 10.14
C ALA A 63 -2.91 -6.97 9.23
N ILE A 64 -1.83 -6.22 9.51
CA ILE A 64 -1.32 -5.18 8.61
C ILE A 64 -0.89 -5.79 7.26
N ALA A 65 -0.18 -6.92 7.27
CA ALA A 65 0.25 -7.59 6.05
C ALA A 65 -0.95 -8.10 5.22
N ASP A 66 -1.97 -8.64 5.88
CA ASP A 66 -3.21 -9.06 5.24
C ASP A 66 -3.97 -7.87 4.64
N LEU A 67 -4.09 -6.76 5.37
CA LEU A 67 -4.64 -5.51 4.83
C LEU A 67 -3.87 -5.03 3.59
N MET A 68 -2.54 -5.06 3.61
CA MET A 68 -1.72 -4.70 2.43
C MET A 68 -2.04 -5.59 1.22
N PHE A 69 -2.20 -6.90 1.43
CA PHE A 69 -2.56 -7.84 0.37
C PHE A 69 -3.96 -7.56 -0.19
N VAL A 70 -4.94 -7.31 0.68
CA VAL A 70 -6.32 -7.00 0.31
C VAL A 70 -6.39 -5.67 -0.45
N LEU A 71 -5.61 -4.65 -0.06
CA LEU A 71 -5.52 -3.37 -0.80
C LEU A 71 -5.01 -3.57 -2.23
N VAL A 72 -4.02 -4.46 -2.44
CA VAL A 72 -3.57 -4.81 -3.80
C VAL A 72 -4.67 -5.53 -4.59
N ASN A 73 -5.44 -6.41 -3.93
CA ASN A 73 -6.58 -7.06 -4.57
C ASN A 73 -7.68 -6.06 -4.95
N TRP A 74 -7.87 -5.02 -4.16
CA TRP A 74 -8.81 -3.96 -4.49
C TRP A 74 -8.38 -3.15 -5.72
N LEU A 75 -7.07 -2.89 -5.89
CA LEU A 75 -6.56 -2.29 -7.12
C LEU A 75 -6.92 -3.12 -8.37
N ARG A 76 -6.88 -4.46 -8.27
CA ARG A 76 -7.35 -5.35 -9.34
C ARG A 76 -8.84 -5.15 -9.65
N TRP A 77 -9.69 -5.02 -8.63
CA TRP A 77 -11.12 -4.71 -8.82
C TRP A 77 -11.34 -3.36 -9.51
N LEU A 78 -10.46 -2.39 -9.24
CA LEU A 78 -10.47 -1.06 -9.87
C LEU A 78 -9.84 -1.04 -11.27
N GLY A 79 -9.33 -2.17 -11.77
CA GLY A 79 -8.66 -2.25 -13.07
C GLY A 79 -7.27 -1.61 -13.09
N VAL A 80 -6.64 -1.44 -11.93
CA VAL A 80 -5.30 -0.85 -11.80
C VAL A 80 -4.26 -1.95 -11.62
N ASP A 81 -3.39 -2.15 -12.61
CA ASP A 81 -2.54 -3.34 -12.76
C ASP A 81 -1.05 -3.13 -12.41
N ASP A 82 -0.67 -1.93 -11.98
CA ASP A 82 0.71 -1.59 -11.57
C ASP A 82 0.76 -0.94 -10.18
N PRO A 83 0.52 -1.73 -9.10
CA PRO A 83 0.61 -1.24 -7.72
C PRO A 83 2.01 -0.68 -7.36
N GLU A 84 3.07 -1.15 -8.00
CA GLU A 84 4.43 -0.67 -7.75
C GLU A 84 4.61 0.77 -8.27
N SER A 85 4.06 1.11 -9.45
CA SER A 85 4.07 2.49 -9.93
C SER A 85 3.31 3.44 -9.02
N LEU A 86 2.19 3.01 -8.44
CA LEU A 86 1.44 3.82 -7.46
C LEU A 86 2.32 4.15 -6.25
N MET A 87 2.98 3.15 -5.68
CA MET A 87 3.88 3.35 -4.54
C MET A 87 5.09 4.21 -4.90
N ARG A 88 5.69 4.02 -6.09
CA ARG A 88 6.74 4.93 -6.59
C ARG A 88 6.24 6.38 -6.68
N GLY A 89 5.02 6.60 -7.15
CA GLY A 89 4.40 7.92 -7.22
C GLY A 89 4.20 8.57 -5.84
N VAL A 90 3.75 7.79 -4.85
CA VAL A 90 3.63 8.25 -3.46
C VAL A 90 4.99 8.61 -2.87
N ASN A 91 6.00 7.75 -3.04
CA ASN A 91 7.36 7.99 -2.56
C ASN A 91 7.98 9.24 -3.20
N GLY A 92 7.74 9.45 -4.50
CA GLY A 92 8.19 10.65 -5.21
C GLY A 92 7.55 11.94 -4.66
N LYS A 93 6.23 11.93 -4.40
CA LYS A 93 5.55 13.06 -3.75
C LYS A 93 6.11 13.35 -2.37
N PHE A 94 6.28 12.30 -1.55
CA PHE A 94 6.85 12.44 -0.22
C PHE A 94 8.25 13.05 -0.28
N SER A 95 9.13 12.52 -1.13
CA SER A 95 10.50 12.99 -1.27
C SER A 95 10.57 14.46 -1.72
N ARG A 96 9.75 14.88 -2.69
CA ARG A 96 9.73 16.29 -3.12
C ARG A 96 9.24 17.24 -2.04
N ARG A 97 8.19 16.87 -1.32
CA ARG A 97 7.65 17.70 -0.22
C ARG A 97 8.63 17.78 0.94
N PHE A 98 9.27 16.67 1.29
CA PHE A 98 10.27 16.68 2.35
C PHE A 98 11.51 17.51 1.97
N ALA A 99 11.96 17.42 0.71
CA ALA A 99 13.02 18.29 0.19
C ALA A 99 12.64 19.77 0.23
N TYR A 100 11.36 20.11 0.02
CA TYR A 100 10.87 21.47 0.21
C TYR A 100 11.01 21.92 1.68
N ILE A 101 10.66 21.09 2.65
CA ILE A 101 10.88 21.39 4.07
C ILE A 101 12.37 21.64 4.32
N GLU A 102 13.26 20.76 3.84
CA GLU A 102 14.72 20.89 4.00
C GLU A 102 15.27 22.22 3.45
N GLN A 103 14.74 22.67 2.31
CA GLN A 103 15.20 23.90 1.65
C GLN A 103 14.70 25.18 2.33
N HIS A 104 13.54 25.13 2.99
CA HIS A 104 12.91 26.31 3.60
C HIS A 104 13.04 26.35 5.12
N ALA A 105 13.61 25.31 5.72
CA ALA A 105 13.82 25.23 7.16
C ALA A 105 14.74 26.37 7.64
N PRO A 106 14.30 27.23 8.59
CA PRO A 106 15.10 28.33 9.11
C PRO A 106 16.18 27.89 10.13
N LYS A 107 16.13 26.63 10.54
CA LYS A 107 17.00 25.98 11.53
C LYS A 107 17.15 24.50 11.18
N PRO A 108 18.10 23.76 11.78
CA PRO A 108 18.22 22.32 11.56
C PRO A 108 16.90 21.60 11.81
N LEU A 109 16.53 20.63 10.96
CA LEU A 109 15.28 19.88 11.10
C LEU A 109 15.15 19.21 12.48
N SER A 110 16.25 18.77 13.07
CA SER A 110 16.27 18.18 14.42
C SER A 110 15.84 19.14 15.53
N GLU A 111 15.81 20.45 15.26
CA GLU A 111 15.39 21.51 16.18
C GLU A 111 14.00 22.07 15.85
N MET A 112 13.36 21.55 14.79
CA MET A 112 12.01 21.92 14.41
C MET A 112 10.98 21.03 15.10
N THR A 113 9.83 21.63 15.44
CA THR A 113 8.66 20.85 15.85
C THR A 113 7.95 20.28 14.64
N LEU A 114 7.09 19.29 14.86
CA LEU A 114 6.26 18.73 13.79
C LEU A 114 5.36 19.81 13.18
N GLU A 115 4.80 20.71 14.00
CA GLU A 115 3.95 21.80 13.53
C GLU A 115 4.71 22.77 12.62
N GLU A 116 5.99 23.05 12.92
CA GLU A 116 6.84 23.88 12.06
C GLU A 116 7.12 23.18 10.72
N MET A 117 7.39 21.87 10.72
CA MET A 117 7.59 21.08 9.50
C MET A 117 6.30 20.97 8.68
N ASP A 118 5.16 20.76 9.34
CA ASP A 118 3.84 20.64 8.71
C ASP A 118 3.44 21.92 7.99
N ALA A 119 3.83 23.09 8.51
CA ALA A 119 3.59 24.37 7.84
C ALA A 119 4.27 24.43 6.46
N PHE A 120 5.51 23.94 6.36
CA PHE A 120 6.22 23.84 5.08
C PHE A 120 5.69 22.70 4.20
N TRP A 121 5.28 21.58 4.80
CA TRP A 121 4.63 20.48 4.08
C TRP A 121 3.35 20.93 3.38
N ASP A 122 2.52 21.74 4.05
CA ASP A 122 1.29 22.29 3.48
C ASP A 122 1.56 23.34 2.39
N GLN A 123 2.64 24.12 2.52
CA GLN A 123 3.11 24.98 1.43
C GLN A 123 3.52 24.16 0.20
N ALA A 124 4.34 23.12 0.40
CA ALA A 124 4.75 22.22 -0.69
C ALA A 124 3.54 21.58 -1.39
N LYS A 125 2.51 21.20 -0.62
CA LYS A 125 1.24 20.70 -1.18
C LYS A 125 0.51 21.75 -2.02
N ALA A 126 0.45 23.00 -1.56
CA ALA A 126 -0.17 24.10 -2.30
C ALA A 126 0.57 24.43 -3.61
N GLU A 127 1.87 24.16 -3.68
CA GLU A 127 2.68 24.28 -4.91
C GLU A 127 2.55 23.07 -5.85
N GLY A 128 1.81 22.04 -5.47
CA GLY A 128 1.57 20.85 -6.30
C GLY A 128 2.71 19.81 -6.25
N LEU A 129 3.58 19.86 -5.23
CA LEU A 129 4.69 18.91 -5.06
C LEU A 129 4.23 17.51 -4.62
#